data_AF-A0AAW1I6F1-F1
#
_entry.id   AF-A0AAW1I6F1-F1
#
_cell.length_a   1.000
_cell.length_b   1.000
_cell.length_c   1.000
_cell.angle_alpha   90.00
_cell.angle_beta   90.00
_cell.angle_gamma   90.00
#
_symmetry.space_group_name_H-M   'P 1'
#
loop_
_entity.id
_entity.type
_entity.pdbx_description
1 polymer ?
#
loop_
_entity_poly.entity_id
_entity_poly.type
_entity_poly.pdbx_seq_one_letter_code
_entity_poly.pdbx_strand_id
1 'polypeptide(L)' 'MVDVTQFGFFKVLGKGVLPENQAVVVKAKLISKIAEKKIKVNGGVVLLTA' A
#
# COMPACT_ATOMS: atom_id res chain seq x y z
N MET A 1 10.35 1.76 2.10
CA MET A 1 9.59 0.49 2.07
C MET A 1 8.85 0.36 3.39
N VAL A 2 7.54 0.15 3.37
CA VAL A 2 6.68 0.07 4.55
C VAL A 2 6.12 -1.35 4.66
N ASP A 3 6.48 -2.05 5.72
CA ASP A 3 5.91 -3.36 6.03
C ASP A 3 4.81 -3.19 7.08
N VAL A 4 3.56 -3.38 6.68
CA VAL A 4 2.43 -3.17 7.59
C VAL A 4 2.24 -4.32 8.58
N THR A 5 2.86 -5.49 8.32
CA THR A 5 2.77 -6.66 9.21
C THR A 5 3.56 -6.44 10.49
N GLN A 6 4.66 -5.69 10.43
CA GLN A 6 5.44 -5.28 11.60
C GLN A 6 4.64 -4.41 12.57
N PHE A 7 3.65 -3.69 12.06
CA PHE A 7 2.75 -2.85 12.84
C PHE A 7 1.44 -3.56 13.23
N GLY A 8 1.33 -4.87 12.97
CA GLY A 8 0.14 -5.67 13.30
C GLY A 8 -1.04 -5.51 12.33
N PHE A 9 -0.82 -4.89 11.16
CA PHE A 9 -1.86 -4.74 10.14
C PHE A 9 -1.72 -5.80 9.05
N PHE A 10 -2.86 -6.38 8.66
CA PHE A 10 -2.91 -7.40 7.62
C PHE A 10 -3.49 -6.88 6.31
N LYS A 11 -4.34 -5.85 6.36
CA LYS A 11 -5.09 -5.35 5.21
C LYS A 11 -4.92 -3.84 5.01
N VAL A 12 -4.52 -3.44 3.80
CA VAL A 12 -4.40 -2.02 3.41
C VAL A 12 -5.64 -1.56 2.63
N LEU A 13 -6.29 -0.53 3.15
CA LEU A 13 -7.49 0.09 2.58
C LEU A 13 -7.14 1.41 1.87
N GLY A 14 -7.90 1.75 0.82
CA GLY A 14 -7.63 2.92 -0.02
C GLY A 14 -8.30 4.22 0.43
N LYS A 15 -8.66 4.36 1.72
CA LYS A 15 -9.31 5.57 2.26
C LYS A 15 -8.24 6.67 2.46
N GLY A 16 -8.57 7.91 2.09
CA GLY A 16 -7.64 9.05 2.15
C GLY A 16 -6.92 9.34 0.84
N VAL A 17 -6.00 10.30 0.89
CA VAL A 17 -5.20 10.77 -0.27
C VAL A 17 -3.75 10.43 0.01
N LEU A 18 -3.07 9.85 -0.98
CA LEU A 18 -1.62 9.68 -0.95
C LEU A 18 -0.98 10.98 -1.45
N PRO A 19 0.07 11.50 -0.80
CA PRO A 19 0.75 12.71 -1.24
C PRO A 19 1.32 12.52 -2.66
N GLU A 20 0.97 13.44 -3.55
CA GLU A 20 1.45 13.49 -4.93
C GLU A 20 2.97 13.70 -4.89
N ASN A 21 3.74 12.90 -5.65
CA ASN A 21 5.21 12.76 -5.62
C ASN A 21 5.84 11.83 -4.58
N GLN A 22 5.07 11.06 -3.81
CA GLN A 22 5.67 10.04 -2.94
C GLN A 22 5.40 8.61 -3.44
N ALA A 23 6.40 8.04 -4.10
CA ALA A 23 6.39 6.62 -4.45
C ALA A 23 6.60 5.78 -3.18
N VAL A 24 5.58 5.00 -2.80
CA VAL A 24 5.64 4.13 -1.61
C VAL A 24 5.64 2.67 -2.04
N VAL A 25 6.58 1.90 -1.49
CA VAL A 25 6.58 0.44 -1.58
C VAL A 25 5.92 -0.12 -0.32
N VAL A 26 4.77 -0.76 -0.47
CA VAL A 26 3.97 -1.31 0.64
C VAL A 26 4.02 -2.83 0.61
N LYS A 27 4.41 -3.46 1.71
CA LYS A 27 4.32 -4.92 1.90
C LYS A 27 3.17 -5.26 2.85
N ALA A 28 2.22 -6.08 2.40
CA ALA A 28 1.03 -6.45 3.16
C ALA A 28 0.47 -7.81 2.73
N LYS A 29 -0.39 -8.42 3.56
CA LYS A 29 -1.07 -9.69 3.19
C LYS A 29 -2.26 -9.48 2.27
N LEU A 30 -3.07 -8.47 2.55
CA LEU A 30 -4.29 -8.17 1.81
C LEU A 30 -4.28 -6.70 1.38
N ILE A 31 -4.61 -6.45 0.11
CA ILE A 31 -4.77 -5.10 -0.43
C ILE A 31 -6.17 -4.93 -1.02
N SER A 32 -6.76 -3.76 -0.85
CA SER A 32 -7.98 -3.38 -1.59
C SER A 32 -7.64 -2.87 -3.00
N LYS A 33 -8.49 -3.17 -3.99
CA LYS A 33 -8.32 -2.70 -5.38
C LYS A 33 -8.11 -1.18 -5.48
N ILE A 34 -8.79 -0.42 -4.61
CA ILE A 34 -8.68 1.04 -4.56
C ILE A 34 -7.30 1.48 -4.05
N ALA A 35 -6.79 0.84 -2.99
CA ALA A 35 -5.45 1.13 -2.48
C ALA A 35 -4.38 0.81 -3.52
N GLU A 36 -4.48 -0.35 -4.17
CA GLU A 36 -3.54 -0.75 -5.21
C GLU A 36 -3.48 0.25 -6.36
N LYS A 37 -4.65 0.68 -6.86
CA LYS A 37 -4.73 1.66 -7.94
C LYS A 37 -4.08 2.98 -7.53
N LYS A 38 -4.34 3.48 -6.32
CA LYS A 38 -3.75 4.73 -5.84
C LYS A 38 -2.23 4.64 -5.67
N ILE A 39 -1.72 3.52 -5.16
CA ILE A 39 -0.28 3.31 -4.98
C ILE A 39 0.41 3.24 -6.35
N LYS A 40 -0.15 2.50 -7.32
CA LYS A 40 0.38 2.40 -8.68
C LYS A 40 0.36 3.74 -9.43
N VAL A 41 -0.71 4.53 -9.31
CA VAL A 41 -0.81 5.85 -9.96
C VAL A 41 0.25 6.82 -9.43
N ASN A 42 0.61 6.73 -8.14
CA ASN A 42 1.68 7.52 -7.54
C ASN A 42 3.10 6.96 -7.80
N GLY A 43 3.25 5.95 -8.67
CA GLY A 43 4.55 5.33 -8.96
C GLY A 43 5.07 4.37 -7.88
N GLY A 44 4.23 4.00 -6.92
CA GLY A 44 4.55 3.02 -5.88
C GLY A 44 4.29 1.57 -6.31
N VAL A 45 4.71 0.63 -5.46
CA VAL A 45 4.57 -0.82 -5.70
C VAL A 45 3.98 -1.49 -4.47
N VAL A 46 3.13 -2.49 -4.68
CA VAL A 46 2.59 -3.36 -3.62
C VAL A 46 3.27 -4.72 -3.70
N LEU A 47 3.90 -5.15 -2.59
CA LEU A 47 4.35 -6.52 -2.39
C LEU A 47 3.35 -7.27 -1.53
N LEU A 48 2.82 -8.36 -2.08
CA LEU A 48 2.01 -9.31 -1.31
C LEU A 48 2.94 -10.24 -0.53
N THR A 49 2.71 -10.35 0.77
CA THR A 49 3.39 -11.30 1.66
C THR A 49 2.40 -12.30 2.23
N ALA A 50 2.84 -13.52 2.50
CA ALA A 50 2.02 -14.57 3.12
C ALA A 50 1.78 -14.33 4.61
#